data_AF-A0A7L3NSQ3-F1
#
_entry.id   AF-A0A7L3NSQ3-F1
#
_cell.length_a   1.000
_cell.length_b   1.000
_cell.length_c   1.000
_cell.angle_alpha   90.00
_cell.angle_beta   90.00
_cell.angle_gamma   90.00
#
_symmetry.space_group_name_H-M   'P 1'
#
loop_
_entity.id
_entity.type
_entity.pdbx_description
1 polymer ?
#
loop_
_entity_poly.entity_id
_entity_poly.type
_entity_poly.pdbx_seq_one_letter_code
_entity_poly.pdbx_strand_id
1 'polypeptide(L)'
;MPDEDSKIDHYVLEYRKTNFEGPPRAKEDQPWMVVEGIKTTEYTLCGLKFDMKYMNFRVRACNKAVAGEFSEPVTLETRAFMFRLDASTCHQNLRVEELSVEWDATGG
;
A
#
# COMPACT_ATOMS: atom_id res chain seq x y z
N MET A 1 38.57 -15.51 6.19
CA MET A 1 37.49 -15.85 5.23
C MET A 1 36.35 -14.90 5.56
N PRO A 2 35.76 -14.15 4.62
CA PRO A 2 34.54 -13.42 4.93
C PRO A 2 33.38 -14.42 4.95
N ASP A 3 32.60 -14.36 6.03
CA ASP A 3 31.68 -15.39 6.50
C ASP A 3 30.52 -15.72 5.55
N GLU A 4 30.23 -17.02 5.40
CA GLU A 4 29.00 -17.54 4.78
C GLU A 4 27.72 -17.22 5.59
N ASP A 5 27.84 -16.57 6.75
CA ASP A 5 26.73 -16.20 7.64
C ASP A 5 26.02 -14.88 7.29
N SER A 6 26.43 -14.18 6.23
CA SER A 6 25.81 -12.92 5.82
C SER A 6 24.61 -13.09 4.87
N LYS A 7 23.99 -14.28 4.86
CA LYS A 7 22.78 -14.49 4.06
C LYS A 7 21.58 -13.90 4.79
N ILE A 8 20.94 -12.91 4.16
CA ILE A 8 19.69 -12.32 4.63
C ILE A 8 18.67 -13.45 4.87
N ASP A 9 18.10 -13.50 6.07
CA ASP A 9 17.06 -14.48 6.44
C ASP A 9 15.67 -14.01 5.98
N HIS A 10 15.36 -12.74 6.24
CA HIS A 10 14.11 -12.09 5.83
C HIS A 10 14.27 -10.56 5.81
N TYR A 11 13.22 -9.89 5.34
CA TYR A 11 13.07 -8.46 5.38
C TYR A 11 11.89 -8.06 6.25
N VAL A 12 12.01 -6.88 6.83
CA VAL A 12 10.92 -6.19 7.52
C VAL A 12 10.60 -4.92 6.75
N LEU A 13 9.33 -4.76 6.38
CA LEU A 13 8.79 -3.56 5.78
C LEU A 13 8.02 -2.78 6.84
N GLU A 14 8.37 -1.51 7.00
CA GLU A 14 7.60 -0.56 7.79
C GLU A 14 6.97 0.49 6.89
N TYR A 15 5.71 0.81 7.16
CA TYR A 15 5.00 1.87 6.45
C TYR A 15 4.13 2.71 7.38
N ARG A 16 3.93 3.98 7.05
CA ARG A 16 3.02 4.86 7.80
C ARG A 16 2.33 5.86 6.89
N LYS A 17 1.15 6.28 7.29
CA LYS A 17 0.36 7.32 6.64
C LYS A 17 0.85 8.67 7.14
N THR A 18 1.11 9.61 6.25
CA THR A 18 1.51 10.96 6.65
C THR A 18 0.50 12.00 6.19
N ASN A 19 -0.22 11.76 5.07
CA ASN A 19 -1.18 12.71 4.48
C ASN A 19 -0.61 14.14 4.32
N PHE A 20 0.72 14.28 4.28
CA PHE A 20 1.43 15.55 4.25
C PHE A 20 2.33 15.63 3.02
N GLU A 21 2.15 16.69 2.24
CA GLU A 21 2.78 16.97 0.94
C GLU A 21 4.20 17.54 1.04
N GLY A 22 4.92 17.26 2.13
CA GLY A 22 6.27 17.77 2.34
C GLY A 22 7.23 16.75 2.92
N PRO A 23 8.50 17.12 3.14
CA PRO A 23 9.50 16.21 3.68
C PRO A 23 9.02 15.57 4.98
N PRO A 24 9.40 14.31 5.26
CA PRO A 24 8.94 13.59 6.44
C PRO A 24 9.10 14.47 7.69
N ARG A 25 7.98 14.93 8.26
CA ARG A 25 8.04 15.76 9.46
C ARG A 25 8.56 14.87 10.58
N ALA A 26 9.65 15.28 11.22
CA ALA A 26 10.32 14.52 12.28
C ALA A 26 9.44 14.27 13.52
N LYS A 27 8.23 14.86 13.58
CA LYS A 27 7.37 14.94 14.76
C LYS A 27 5.95 14.43 14.50
N GLU A 28 5.78 13.45 13.62
CA GLU A 28 4.51 12.74 13.51
C GLU A 28 4.53 11.47 14.37
N ASP A 29 3.73 11.51 15.46
CA ASP A 29 3.41 10.43 16.42
C ASP A 29 2.71 9.21 15.79
N GLN A 30 2.56 9.15 14.46
CA GLN A 30 1.89 8.01 13.83
C GLN A 30 2.82 6.79 13.89
N PRO A 31 2.37 5.68 14.50
CA PRO A 31 3.17 4.48 14.60
C PRO A 31 3.42 3.89 13.21
N TRP A 32 4.61 3.32 13.03
CA TRP A 32 4.90 2.50 11.87
C TRP A 32 4.08 1.21 11.94
N MET A 33 3.39 0.88 10.85
CA MET A 33 2.81 -0.43 10.62
C MET A 33 3.92 -1.35 10.11
N VAL A 34 3.98 -2.58 10.63
CA VAL A 34 5.09 -3.51 10.39
C VAL A 34 4.59 -4.75 9.64
N VAL A 35 5.33 -5.15 8.61
CA VAL A 35 5.21 -6.44 7.94
C VAL A 35 6.56 -7.15 8.05
N GLU A 36 6.59 -8.29 8.72
CA GLU A 36 7.81 -9.07 8.94
C GLU A 36 7.80 -10.38 8.13
N GLY A 37 8.96 -11.04 8.07
CA GLY A 37 9.09 -12.36 7.48
C GLY A 37 9.07 -12.40 5.95
N ILE A 38 9.23 -11.26 5.28
CA ILE A 38 9.27 -11.18 3.82
C ILE A 38 10.55 -11.89 3.34
N LYS A 39 10.42 -12.94 2.52
CA LYS A 39 11.56 -13.76 2.06
C LYS A 39 12.15 -13.30 0.72
N THR A 40 11.41 -12.48 -0.02
CA THR A 40 11.79 -11.92 -1.32
C THR A 40 12.18 -10.45 -1.19
N THR A 41 12.83 -9.91 -2.22
CA THR A 41 13.13 -8.46 -2.30
C THR A 41 11.93 -7.62 -2.75
N GLU A 42 10.78 -8.25 -2.93
CA GLU A 42 9.53 -7.64 -3.40
C GLU A 42 8.38 -8.06 -2.48
N TYR A 43 7.44 -7.14 -2.26
CA TYR A 43 6.23 -7.38 -1.46
C TYR A 43 5.07 -6.50 -1.93
N THR A 44 3.88 -7.08 -2.08
CA THR A 44 2.66 -6.34 -2.44
C THR A 44 1.84 -6.04 -1.20
N LEU A 45 1.87 -4.80 -0.75
CA LEU A 45 1.04 -4.34 0.36
C LEU A 45 -0.40 -4.09 -0.11
N CYS A 46 -1.35 -4.81 0.49
CA CYS A 46 -2.78 -4.75 0.14
C CYS A 46 -3.61 -4.04 1.23
N GLY A 47 -4.88 -3.76 0.93
CA GLY A 47 -5.84 -3.23 1.92
C GLY A 47 -5.62 -1.75 2.29
N LEU A 48 -4.86 -1.02 1.48
CA LEU A 48 -4.68 0.42 1.65
C LEU A 48 -5.89 1.19 1.10
N LYS A 49 -6.22 2.32 1.73
CA LYS A 49 -7.23 3.23 1.20
C LYS A 49 -6.70 3.81 -0.12
N PHE A 50 -7.54 3.88 -1.14
CA PHE A 50 -7.22 4.56 -2.39
C PHE A 50 -7.08 6.08 -2.18
N ASP A 51 -6.43 6.76 -3.13
CA ASP A 51 -6.22 8.21 -3.12
C ASP A 51 -5.46 8.73 -1.88
N MET A 52 -4.60 7.90 -1.29
CA MET A 52 -3.62 8.39 -0.31
C MET A 52 -2.39 8.91 -1.03
N LYS A 53 -2.21 10.23 -1.02
CA LYS A 53 -1.10 10.92 -1.68
C LYS A 53 0.28 10.67 -1.05
N TYR A 54 0.36 10.48 0.27
CA TYR A 54 1.64 10.38 0.99
C TYR A 54 1.64 9.26 2.02
N MET A 55 2.44 8.24 1.71
CA MET A 55 2.78 7.16 2.60
C MET A 55 4.30 6.98 2.60
N ASN A 56 4.88 6.87 3.79
CA ASN A 56 6.30 6.60 3.93
C ASN A 56 6.53 5.10 4.08
N PHE A 57 7.57 4.59 3.44
CA PHE A 57 7.99 3.19 3.47
C PHE A 57 9.47 3.10 3.77
N ARG A 58 9.86 2.14 4.59
CA ARG A 58 11.27 1.80 4.81
C ARG A 58 11.42 0.31 5.01
N VAL A 59 12.55 -0.24 4.60
CA VAL A 59 12.83 -1.67 4.71
C VAL A 59 14.12 -1.91 5.46
N ARG A 60 14.22 -3.02 6.17
CA ARG A 60 15.50 -3.50 6.71
C ARG A 60 15.68 -4.97 6.37
N ALA A 61 16.93 -5.37 6.20
CA ALA A 61 17.30 -6.78 6.09
C ALA A 61 17.58 -7.34 7.49
N CYS A 62 17.13 -8.56 7.74
CA CYS A 62 17.34 -9.27 8.99
C CYS A 62 18.05 -10.59 8.70
N ASN A 63 19.09 -10.91 9.47
CA ASN A 63 19.63 -12.27 9.53
C ASN A 63 19.13 -12.95 10.82
N LYS A 64 19.56 -14.19 11.09
CA LYS A 64 19.10 -14.95 12.27
C LYS A 64 19.56 -14.39 13.61
N ALA A 65 20.59 -13.54 13.62
CA ALA A 65 21.20 -13.01 14.84
C ALA A 65 20.81 -11.56 15.10
N VAL A 66 20.68 -10.74 14.04
CA VAL A 66 20.51 -9.29 14.14
C VAL A 66 19.73 -8.74 12.95
N ALA A 67 18.93 -7.69 13.22
CA ALA A 67 18.34 -6.85 12.21
C ALA A 67 19.31 -5.74 11.82
N GLY A 68 19.52 -5.52 10.52
CA GLY A 68 20.26 -4.37 10.01
C GLY A 68 19.49 -3.07 10.21
N GLU A 69 20.14 -1.97 9.82
CA GLU A 69 19.51 -0.65 9.80
C GLU A 69 18.39 -0.57 8.75
N PHE A 70 17.44 0.32 8.98
CA PHE A 70 16.44 0.65 7.97
C PHE A 70 17.07 1.44 6.84
N SER A 71 16.55 1.22 5.63
CA SER A 71 16.78 2.08 4.49
C SER A 71 16.30 3.50 4.78
N GLU A 72 16.81 4.46 4.00
CA GLU A 72 16.19 5.77 3.91
C GLU A 72 14.69 5.61 3.53
N PRO A 73 13.77 6.34 4.20
CA PRO A 73 12.37 6.25 3.88
C PRO A 73 12.07 6.78 2.47
N VAL A 74 11.18 6.10 1.76
CA VAL A 74 10.64 6.54 0.47
C VAL A 74 9.17 6.92 0.61
N THR A 75 8.74 7.96 -0.12
CA THR A 75 7.35 8.40 -0.15
C THR A 75 6.65 7.86 -1.40
N LEU A 76 5.55 7.13 -1.23
CA LEU A 76 4.71 6.60 -2.30
C LEU A 76 3.25 7.03 -2.11
N GLU A 77 2.47 6.88 -3.18
CA GLU A 77 1.03 7.15 -3.21
C GLU A 77 0.22 5.90 -3.57
N THR A 78 -1.04 5.85 -3.16
CA THR A 78 -2.02 4.88 -3.67
C THR A 78 -2.91 5.58 -4.69
N ARG A 79 -2.87 5.11 -5.93
CA ARG A 79 -3.64 5.74 -7.00
C ARG A 79 -5.13 5.52 -6.80
N ALA A 80 -5.91 6.57 -7.01
CA ALA A 80 -7.35 6.44 -7.21
C ALA A 80 -7.59 5.90 -8.62
N PHE A 81 -8.31 4.78 -8.72
CA PHE A 81 -8.86 4.34 -9.99
C PHE A 81 -10.35 4.70 -10.02
N MET A 82 -10.74 5.54 -10.98
CA MET A 82 -12.15 5.74 -11.28
C MET A 82 -12.63 4.57 -12.15
N PHE A 83 -13.26 3.60 -11.51
CA PHE A 83 -14.00 2.57 -12.24
C PHE A 83 -15.28 3.21 -12.75
N ARG A 84 -15.48 3.16 -14.08
CA ARG A 84 -16.73 3.59 -14.72
C ARG A 84 -17.47 2.38 -15.22
N LEU A 85 -18.79 2.39 -15.05
CA LEU A 85 -19.65 1.40 -15.68
C LEU A 85 -19.61 1.63 -17.20
N ASP A 86 -19.30 0.58 -17.93
CA ASP A 86 -19.48 0.57 -19.38
C ASP A 86 -20.97 0.36 -19.69
N ALA A 87 -21.64 1.45 -20.06
CA ALA A 87 -23.07 1.43 -20.39
C ALA A 87 -23.39 0.55 -21.62
N SER A 88 -22.40 0.22 -22.45
CA SER A 88 -22.62 -0.65 -23.63
C SER A 88 -22.76 -2.13 -23.26
N THR A 89 -22.27 -2.52 -22.07
CA THR A 89 -22.28 -3.91 -21.58
C THR A 89 -23.15 -4.08 -20.34
N CYS A 90 -23.77 -3.00 -19.84
CA CYS A 90 -24.63 -3.06 -18.66
C CYS A 90 -26.04 -3.58 -18.99
N HIS A 91 -26.74 -4.04 -17.95
CA HIS A 91 -28.14 -4.41 -18.07
C HIS A 91 -28.99 -3.17 -18.38
N GLN A 92 -29.96 -3.27 -19.30
CA GLN A 92 -30.76 -2.13 -19.79
C GLN A 92 -31.53 -1.39 -18.67
N ASN A 93 -31.91 -2.11 -17.62
CA ASN A 93 -32.60 -1.55 -16.44
C ASN A 93 -31.66 -1.04 -15.35
N LEU A 94 -30.34 -1.14 -15.51
CA LEU A 94 -29.36 -0.61 -14.56
C LEU A 94 -29.07 0.86 -14.93
N ARG A 95 -29.42 1.77 -14.03
CA ARG A 95 -29.11 3.20 -14.16
C ARG A 95 -28.07 3.56 -13.10
N VAL A 96 -26.98 4.17 -13.55
CA VAL A 96 -25.93 4.69 -12.66
C VAL A 96 -25.76 6.16 -12.98
N GLU A 97 -26.08 7.02 -12.00
CA GLU A 97 -25.76 8.44 -12.02
C GLU A 97 -24.55 8.69 -11.11
N GLU A 98 -24.11 9.94 -11.00
CA GLU A 98 -22.86 10.29 -10.29
C GLU A 98 -22.83 9.77 -8.84
N LEU A 99 -23.97 9.80 -8.14
CA LEU A 99 -24.09 9.40 -6.74
C LEU A 99 -25.21 8.38 -6.47
N SER A 100 -25.82 7.81 -7.52
CA SER A 100 -26.95 6.89 -7.37
C SER A 100 -26.81 5.67 -8.28
N VAL A 101 -27.32 4.53 -7.80
CA VAL A 101 -27.44 3.30 -8.57
C VAL A 101 -28.86 2.80 -8.39
N GLU A 102 -29.59 2.66 -9.50
CA GLU A 102 -30.95 2.16 -9.54
C GLU A 102 -31.02 0.94 -10.45
N TRP A 103 -31.78 -0.07 -10.04
CA TRP A 103 -32.07 -1.22 -10.87
C TRP A 103 -33.54 -1.59 -10.74
N ASP A 104 -34.23 -1.66 -11.87
CA ASP A 104 -35.60 -2.15 -11.94
C ASP A 104 -35.61 -3.64 -12.32
N ALA A 105 -35.94 -4.47 -11.33
CA ALA A 105 -36.06 -5.92 -11.47
C ALA A 105 -37.29 -6.35 -12.28
N THR A 106 -38.30 -5.48 -12.42
CA THR A 106 -39.59 -5.79 -13.03
C THR A 106 -39.72 -5.37 -14.48
N GLY A 107 -38.85 -4.46 -14.96
CA GLY A 107 -38.68 -4.17 -16.38
C GLY A 107 -39.96 -3.82 -17.12
N GLY A 108 -40.54 -2.65 -16.82
CA GLY A 108 -41.62 -2.05 -17.63
C GLY A 108 -43.00 -2.67 -17.47
#